data_AF-A0AAV8YHU2-F1
#
_entry.id   AF-A0AAV8YHU2-F1
#
_cell.length_a   1.000
_cell.length_b   1.000
_cell.length_c   1.000
_cell.angle_alpha   90.00
_cell.angle_beta   90.00
_cell.angle_gamma   90.00
#
_symmetry.space_group_name_H-M   'P 1'
#
loop_
_entity.id
_entity.type
_entity.pdbx_description
1 polymer ?
#
loop_
_entity_poly.entity_id
_entity_poly.type
_entity_poly.pdbx_seq_one_letter_code
_entity_poly.pdbx_strand_id
1 'polypeptide(L)'
;MQTFKNLIRKPKRPLQQIINRKHEHDMAINSDKNKTNFPQFQNLHQRGPVTSNLLAATQYEKVVFKNSVLKVHEPDNCCAMSNGSVLNIENIVTTMTENFIIERECLLRENFYSSPCNS
;
A
#
# COMPACT_ATOMS: atom_id res chain seq x y z
N MET A 1 18.13 16.27 19.06
CA MET A 1 19.44 15.82 19.60
C MET A 1 19.38 14.51 20.40
N GLN A 2 18.27 14.16 21.07
CA GLN A 2 18.14 12.90 21.82
C GLN A 2 18.47 11.64 20.99
N THR A 3 18.11 11.62 19.70
CA THR A 3 18.30 10.45 18.82
C THR A 3 19.76 10.01 18.68
N PHE A 4 20.69 10.95 18.47
CA PHE A 4 22.12 10.64 18.34
C PHE A 4 22.75 10.24 19.67
N LYS A 5 22.31 10.80 20.80
CA LYS A 5 22.81 10.42 22.12
C LYS A 5 22.47 8.97 22.45
N ASN A 6 21.30 8.49 22.04
CA ASN A 6 20.88 7.10 22.26
C ASN A 6 21.71 6.08 21.46
N LEU A 7 22.35 6.51 20.36
CA LEU A 7 23.25 5.66 19.57
C LEU A 7 24.63 5.49 20.20
N ILE A 8 24.96 6.25 21.25
CA ILE A 8 26.25 6.21 21.94
C ILE A 8 26.07 5.48 23.28
N ARG A 9 26.56 4.24 23.41
CA ARG A 9 26.47 3.45 24.65
C ARG A 9 27.62 3.71 25.62
N LYS A 10 28.81 4.01 25.09
CA LYS A 10 30.02 4.31 25.86
C LYS A 10 30.63 5.59 25.31
N PRO A 11 31.28 6.42 26.14
CA PRO A 11 31.85 7.70 25.70
C PRO A 11 33.02 7.55 24.72
N LYS A 12 33.58 6.34 24.58
CA LYS A 12 34.72 6.06 23.70
C LYS A 12 34.27 5.96 22.23
N ARG A 13 34.89 6.77 21.37
CA ARG A 13 34.68 6.78 19.89
C ARG A 13 33.20 6.98 19.50
N PRO A 14 32.57 8.10 19.91
CA PRO A 14 31.14 8.34 19.68
C PRO A 14 30.78 8.36 18.20
N LEU A 15 31.60 9.00 17.35
CA LEU A 15 31.35 9.09 15.92
C LEU A 15 31.32 7.71 15.24
N GLN A 16 32.28 6.85 15.58
CA GLN A 16 32.37 5.50 15.03
C GLN A 16 31.16 4.64 15.45
N GLN A 17 30.68 4.79 16.68
CA GLN A 17 29.46 4.11 17.13
C GLN A 17 28.22 4.55 16.33
N ILE A 18 28.09 5.85 16.04
CA ILE A 18 26.98 6.38 15.24
C ILE A 18 27.02 5.83 13.82
N ILE A 19 28.19 5.89 13.16
CA ILE A 19 28.35 5.43 11.77
C ILE A 19 28.07 3.92 11.66
N ASN A 20 28.65 3.11 12.55
CA ASN A 20 28.46 1.66 12.53
C ASN A 20 26.99 1.28 12.73
N ARG A 21 26.31 1.89 13.72
CA ARG A 21 24.90 1.62 13.99
C ARG A 21 23.98 2.07 12.87
N LYS A 22 24.29 3.21 12.25
CA LYS A 22 23.56 3.66 11.08
C LYS A 22 23.74 2.69 9.92
N HIS A 23 24.96 2.23 9.68
CA HIS A 23 25.25 1.23 8.65
C HIS A 23 24.54 -0.10 8.92
N GLU A 24 24.57 -0.61 10.16
CA GLU A 24 23.84 -1.82 10.57
C GLU A 24 22.34 -1.69 10.31
N HIS A 25 21.73 -0.56 10.69
CA HIS A 25 20.31 -0.29 10.47
C HIS A 25 19.97 -0.22 8.97
N ASP A 26 20.79 0.50 8.20
CA ASP A 26 20.60 0.63 6.75
C ASP A 26 20.80 -0.73 6.05
N MET A 27 21.72 -1.58 6.53
CA MET A 27 21.91 -2.94 6.03
C MET A 27 20.77 -3.90 6.42
N ALA A 28 20.24 -3.81 7.65
CA ALA A 28 19.09 -4.60 8.08
C ALA A 28 17.85 -4.30 7.23
N ILE A 29 17.57 -3.01 6.97
CA ILE A 29 16.49 -2.58 6.07
C ILE A 29 16.70 -3.12 4.65
N ASN A 30 17.95 -3.16 4.18
CA ASN A 30 18.25 -3.68 2.84
C ASN A 30 18.22 -5.21 2.75
N SER A 31 18.53 -5.91 3.84
CA SER A 31 18.48 -7.37 3.95
C SER A 31 17.04 -7.91 3.96
N ASP A 32 16.09 -7.12 4.46
CA ASP A 32 14.66 -7.49 4.48
C ASP A 32 13.97 -7.29 3.12
N LYS A 33 14.72 -6.92 2.08
CA LYS A 33 14.31 -7.12 0.68
C LYS A 33 14.38 -8.60 0.32
N ASN A 34 13.73 -9.45 1.10
CA ASN A 34 13.16 -10.67 0.56
C ASN A 34 12.40 -10.24 -0.69
N LYS A 35 12.75 -10.82 -1.84
CA LYS A 35 12.07 -10.59 -3.12
C LYS A 35 10.63 -11.09 -2.97
N THR A 36 9.78 -10.35 -2.29
CA THR A 36 8.35 -10.56 -2.33
C THR A 36 7.92 -10.27 -3.75
N ASN A 37 7.47 -11.32 -4.44
CA ASN A 37 6.83 -11.14 -5.73
C ASN A 37 5.54 -10.35 -5.46
N PHE A 38 5.50 -9.12 -5.97
CA PHE A 38 4.33 -8.26 -5.95
C PHE A 38 3.62 -8.36 -7.31
N PRO A 39 2.29 -8.24 -7.36
CA PRO A 39 1.37 -8.00 -6.24
C PRO A 39 1.13 -9.24 -5.35
N GLN A 40 0.83 -9.00 -4.06
CA GLN A 40 0.44 -10.04 -3.11
C GLN A 40 -1.02 -9.89 -2.70
N PHE A 41 -1.82 -10.93 -2.95
CA PHE A 41 -3.22 -11.00 -2.53
C PHE A 41 -3.31 -11.59 -1.12
N GLN A 42 -4.02 -10.92 -0.23
CA GLN A 42 -4.08 -11.28 1.20
C GLN A 42 -5.51 -11.22 1.72
N ASN A 43 -5.76 -11.91 2.84
CA ASN A 43 -7.06 -11.98 3.53
C ASN A 43 -8.18 -12.53 2.62
N LEU A 44 -8.21 -13.85 2.46
CA LEU A 44 -9.25 -14.54 1.70
C LEU A 44 -10.65 -14.23 2.26
N HIS A 45 -11.63 -13.98 1.39
CA HIS A 45 -13.04 -13.89 1.79
C HIS A 45 -13.99 -14.38 0.69
N GLN A 46 -15.28 -14.42 1.02
CA GLN A 46 -16.39 -14.76 0.10
C GLN A 46 -17.56 -13.76 0.18
N ARG A 47 -17.36 -12.64 0.89
CA ARG A 47 -18.42 -11.67 1.22
C ARG A 47 -18.54 -10.48 0.27
N GLY A 48 -17.73 -10.42 -0.79
CA GLY A 48 -17.73 -9.28 -1.72
C GLY A 48 -18.70 -9.49 -2.89
N PRO A 49 -19.07 -8.41 -3.61
CA PRO A 49 -19.87 -8.51 -4.82
C PRO A 49 -19.08 -9.26 -5.89
N VAL A 50 -19.73 -10.19 -6.61
CA VAL A 50 -19.11 -10.96 -7.69
C VAL A 50 -20.08 -10.99 -8.87
N THR A 51 -19.59 -10.68 -10.06
CA THR A 51 -20.37 -10.82 -11.30
C THR A 51 -20.58 -12.30 -11.63
N SER A 52 -21.68 -12.65 -12.30
CA SER A 52 -22.03 -14.03 -12.66
C SER A 52 -20.90 -14.83 -13.32
N ASN A 53 -20.02 -14.15 -14.05
CA ASN A 53 -18.89 -14.77 -14.77
C ASN A 53 -17.72 -15.17 -13.86
N LEU A 54 -17.74 -14.75 -12.59
CA LEU A 54 -16.64 -14.89 -11.63
C LEU A 54 -17.05 -15.69 -10.37
N LEU A 55 -18.14 -16.45 -10.43
CA LEU A 55 -18.67 -17.20 -9.27
C LEU A 55 -17.67 -18.15 -8.62
N ALA A 56 -16.74 -18.72 -9.40
CA ALA A 56 -15.68 -19.61 -8.90
C ALA A 56 -14.37 -18.87 -8.57
N ALA A 57 -14.36 -17.53 -8.60
CA ALA A 57 -13.18 -16.74 -8.32
C ALA A 57 -12.89 -16.69 -6.81
N THR A 58 -11.61 -16.60 -6.50
CA THR A 58 -11.12 -16.40 -5.14
C THR A 58 -11.12 -14.91 -4.82
N GLN A 59 -11.67 -14.49 -3.67
CA GLN A 59 -11.76 -13.08 -3.30
C GLN A 59 -10.79 -12.73 -2.15
N TYR A 60 -10.33 -11.49 -2.13
CA TYR A 60 -9.32 -10.99 -1.20
C TYR A 60 -9.67 -9.60 -0.67
N GLU A 61 -9.44 -9.34 0.61
CA GLU A 61 -9.76 -8.03 1.20
C GLU A 61 -8.72 -6.97 0.81
N LYS A 62 -7.51 -7.38 0.40
CA LYS A 62 -6.46 -6.45 -0.02
C LYS A 62 -5.44 -7.05 -0.98
N VAL A 63 -4.86 -6.19 -1.79
CA VAL A 63 -3.70 -6.45 -2.63
C VAL A 63 -2.56 -5.51 -2.26
N VAL A 64 -1.40 -6.07 -1.96
CA VAL A 64 -0.20 -5.34 -1.57
C VAL A 64 0.72 -5.24 -2.78
N PHE A 65 1.11 -4.02 -3.13
CA PHE A 65 2.16 -3.73 -4.10
C PHE A 65 3.44 -3.35 -3.36
N LYS A 66 4.52 -3.13 -4.12
CA LYS A 66 5.83 -2.79 -3.55
C LYS A 66 5.80 -1.55 -2.65
N ASN A 67 5.06 -0.52 -3.05
CA ASN A 67 5.04 0.79 -2.38
C ASN A 67 3.62 1.25 -2.00
N SER A 68 2.60 0.44 -2.23
CA SER A 68 1.21 0.81 -2.03
C SER A 68 0.35 -0.41 -1.68
N VAL A 69 -0.84 -0.16 -1.14
CA VAL A 69 -1.83 -1.18 -0.85
C VAL A 69 -3.18 -0.71 -1.39
N LEU A 70 -3.95 -1.64 -1.95
CA LEU A 70 -5.37 -1.43 -2.23
C LEU A 70 -6.16 -2.37 -1.34
N LYS A 71 -7.18 -1.85 -0.67
CA LYS A 71 -8.08 -2.58 0.21
C LYS A 71 -9.51 -2.46 -0.30
N VAL A 72 -10.35 -3.41 0.07
CA VAL A 72 -11.81 -3.29 -0.13
C VAL A 72 -12.42 -2.31 0.89
N HIS A 73 -11.78 -2.15 2.05
CA HIS A 73 -12.27 -1.28 3.12
C HIS A 73 -11.41 -0.03 3.28
N GLU A 74 -12.04 1.05 3.76
CA GLU A 74 -11.37 2.30 4.10
C GLU A 74 -10.18 2.08 5.06
N PRO A 75 -9.13 2.92 4.98
CA PRO A 75 -9.03 4.13 4.16
C PRO A 75 -8.43 3.91 2.76
N ASP A 76 -7.84 2.74 2.48
CA ASP A 76 -7.06 2.48 1.26
C ASP A 76 -7.91 1.85 0.14
N ASN A 77 -9.19 2.16 0.08
CA ASN A 77 -10.15 1.62 -0.90
C ASN A 77 -10.44 2.54 -2.08
N CYS A 78 -9.70 3.64 -2.23
CA CYS A 78 -9.86 4.56 -3.33
C CYS A 78 -8.55 4.67 -4.12
N CYS A 79 -8.63 4.72 -5.44
CA CYS A 79 -7.48 4.94 -6.31
C CYS A 79 -7.81 5.85 -7.49
N ALA A 80 -6.78 6.51 -8.03
CA ALA A 80 -6.89 7.31 -9.24
C ALA A 80 -6.23 6.58 -10.41
N MET A 81 -6.90 6.56 -11.55
CA MET A 81 -6.42 6.03 -12.82
C MET A 81 -5.68 7.11 -13.63
N SER A 82 -4.86 6.67 -14.59
CA SER A 82 -4.12 7.56 -15.48
C SER A 82 -4.99 8.45 -16.38
N ASN A 83 -6.23 8.05 -16.65
CA ASN A 83 -7.24 8.86 -17.34
C ASN A 83 -7.88 9.93 -16.44
N GLY A 84 -7.44 10.05 -15.19
CA GLY A 84 -7.99 10.96 -14.18
C GLY A 84 -9.21 10.42 -13.46
N SER A 85 -9.66 9.19 -13.74
CA SER A 85 -10.80 8.59 -13.04
C SER A 85 -10.49 8.19 -11.62
N VAL A 86 -11.46 8.41 -10.72
CA VAL A 86 -11.36 8.05 -9.30
C VAL A 86 -12.29 6.87 -9.07
N LEU A 87 -11.73 5.78 -8.55
CA LEU A 87 -12.42 4.52 -8.36
C LEU A 87 -12.43 4.13 -6.89
N ASN A 88 -13.55 3.61 -6.42
CA ASN A 88 -13.64 2.90 -5.15
C ASN A 88 -13.62 1.39 -5.39
N ILE A 89 -12.74 0.70 -4.69
CA ILE A 89 -12.56 -0.74 -4.75
C ILE A 89 -13.67 -1.41 -3.93
N GLU A 90 -14.47 -2.24 -4.59
CA GLU A 90 -15.56 -3.02 -3.97
C GLU A 90 -15.18 -4.47 -3.76
N ASN A 91 -14.32 -5.02 -4.62
CA ASN A 91 -13.81 -6.37 -4.47
C ASN A 91 -12.48 -6.57 -5.21
N ILE A 92 -11.71 -7.56 -4.78
CA ILE A 92 -10.48 -8.00 -5.45
C ILE A 92 -10.61 -9.51 -5.65
N VAL A 93 -10.55 -9.96 -6.90
CA VAL A 93 -10.82 -11.36 -7.24
C VAL A 93 -9.78 -11.94 -8.19
N THR A 94 -9.45 -13.21 -8.01
CA THR A 94 -8.51 -13.95 -8.84
C THR A 94 -9.19 -15.20 -9.39
N THR A 95 -9.08 -15.39 -10.68
CA THR A 95 -9.44 -16.63 -11.37
C THR A 95 -8.21 -17.47 -11.64
N MET A 96 -8.37 -18.62 -12.30
CA MET A 96 -7.23 -19.47 -12.69
C MET A 96 -6.28 -18.77 -13.67
N THR A 97 -6.74 -17.76 -14.39
CA THR A 97 -5.99 -17.12 -15.49
C THR A 97 -5.64 -15.67 -15.18
N GLU A 98 -6.51 -14.94 -14.48
CA GLU A 98 -6.43 -13.48 -14.40
C GLU A 98 -6.83 -12.96 -13.01
N ASN A 99 -6.38 -11.74 -12.73
CA ASN A 99 -6.77 -10.99 -11.54
C ASN A 99 -7.66 -9.82 -11.96
N PHE A 100 -8.75 -9.61 -11.25
CA PHE A 100 -9.71 -8.55 -11.49
C PHE A 100 -9.89 -7.71 -10.22
N ILE A 101 -10.16 -6.44 -10.44
CA ILE A 101 -10.70 -5.53 -9.45
C ILE A 101 -12.15 -5.30 -9.85
N ILE A 102 -13.03 -5.26 -8.85
CA ILE A 102 -14.40 -4.80 -9.03
C ILE A 102 -14.47 -3.45 -8.34
N GLU A 103 -14.82 -2.42 -9.10
CA GLU A 103 -14.83 -1.04 -8.65
C GLU A 103 -16.17 -0.34 -8.90
N ARG A 104 -16.34 0.81 -8.24
CA ARG A 104 -17.31 1.84 -8.62
C ARG A 104 -16.58 3.11 -9.00
N GLU A 105 -16.89 3.64 -10.18
CA GLU A 105 -16.35 4.92 -10.61
C GLU A 105 -17.06 6.10 -9.94
N CYS A 106 -16.28 7.04 -9.42
CA CYS A 106 -16.78 8.32 -8.92
C CYS A 106 -16.99 9.30 -10.09
N LEU A 107 -18.25 9.46 -10.48
CA LEU A 107 -18.65 10.36 -11.57
C LEU A 107 -18.73 11.83 -11.14
N LEU A 108 -19.09 12.08 -9.87
CA LEU A 108 -19.20 13.43 -9.34
C LEU A 108 -17.80 13.93 -8.96
N ARG A 109 -17.27 14.87 -9.75
CA ARG A 109 -16.01 15.55 -9.47
C ARG A 109 -16.28 17.03 -9.32
N GLU A 110 -16.31 17.49 -8.08
CA GLU A 110 -16.48 18.90 -7.75
C GLU A 110 -15.28 19.38 -6.93
N ASN A 111 -14.93 20.65 -7.11
CA ASN A 111 -13.90 21.27 -6.27
C ASN A 111 -14.45 21.41 -4.85
N PHE A 112 -13.86 20.68 -3.90
CA PHE A 112 -14.18 20.82 -2.48
C PHE A 112 -13.87 22.21 -1.94
N TYR A 113 -12.92 22.92 -2.54
CA TYR A 113 -12.56 24.29 -2.18
C TYR A 113 -12.96 25.23 -3.32
N SER A 114 -14.10 25.88 -3.16
CA SER A 114 -14.54 26.98 -4.03
C SER A 114 -14.04 28.34 -3.56
N SER A 115 -13.48 28.46 -2.34
CA SER A 115 -12.95 29.72 -1.79
C SER A 115 -11.84 29.53 -0.75
N PRO A 116 -10.79 30.40 -0.74
CA PRO A 116 -10.43 31.29 -1.84
C PRO A 116 -9.81 30.47 -2.98
N CYS A 117 -10.19 30.81 -4.21
CA CYS A 117 -10.08 29.98 -5.42
C CYS A 117 -8.67 29.48 -5.79
N ASN A 118 -8.65 28.53 -6.73
CA ASN A 118 -7.46 27.99 -7.40
C ASN A 118 -6.58 29.12 -8.00
N SER A 119 -5.29 29.09 -7.65
CA SER A 119 -4.20 29.92 -8.23
C SER A 119 -3.90 29.57 -9.69
#